data_AF-A0A953BK65-F1
#
_entry.id   AF-A0A953BK65-F1
#
_cell.length_a   1.000
_cell.length_b   1.000
_cell.length_c   1.000
_cell.angle_alpha   90.00
_cell.angle_beta   90.00
_cell.angle_gamma   90.00
#
_symmetry.space_group_name_H-M   'P 1'
#
loop_
_entity.id
_entity.type
_entity.pdbx_description
1 polymer ?
#
loop_
_entity_poly.entity_id
_entity_poly.type
_entity_poly.pdbx_seq_one_letter_code
_entity_poly.pdbx_strand_id
1 'polypeptide(L)'
;MADIEMGCQTRDLLRWGNEFRANERTRAFSLRVIKLAESLPATRTSEVIGRQLLRSGTSVGANYRAAQRAKSRRDFIHKLGTVEEEADESAYWMEMLIEAKIVKSARLHQLLQECNEILAIVAASARTARKKLD
;
A
#
# COMPACT_ATOMS: atom_id res chain seq x y z
N MET A 1 33.99 -30.85 6.87
CA MET A 1 33.75 -30.00 8.05
C MET A 1 34.26 -28.60 7.66
N ALA A 2 33.45 -27.60 7.33
CA ALA A 2 32.08 -27.30 7.71
C ALA A 2 31.31 -26.60 6.56
N ASP A 3 30.12 -27.11 6.22
CA ASP A 3 29.15 -26.57 5.27
C ASP A 3 27.91 -26.03 6.02
N ILE A 4 28.05 -25.11 6.99
CA ILE A 4 26.91 -24.70 7.84
C ILE A 4 26.70 -23.17 7.99
N GLU A 5 27.48 -22.28 7.36
CA GLU A 5 27.28 -20.81 7.55
C GLU A 5 26.60 -20.03 6.41
N MET A 6 26.27 -20.65 5.27
CA MET A 6 25.76 -19.91 4.09
C MET A 6 24.23 -19.75 4.00
N GLY A 7 23.46 -20.22 4.99
CA GLY A 7 21.99 -20.23 4.94
C GLY A 7 21.29 -18.97 5.49
N CYS A 8 21.97 -18.19 6.34
CA CYS A 8 21.36 -17.06 7.06
C CYS A 8 21.37 -15.76 6.23
N GLN A 9 22.48 -15.45 5.53
CA GLN A 9 22.63 -14.21 4.75
C GLN A 9 21.65 -14.09 3.56
N THR A 10 21.35 -15.18 2.86
CA THR A 10 20.53 -15.14 1.63
C THR A 10 19.06 -14.84 1.93
N ARG A 11 18.53 -15.35 3.06
CA ARG A 11 17.15 -15.09 3.50
C ARG A 11 16.95 -13.65 3.96
N ASP A 12 17.94 -13.09 4.66
CA ASP A 12 17.88 -11.71 5.11
C ASP A 12 18.04 -10.72 3.96
N LEU A 13 18.89 -11.01 2.97
CA LEU A 13 19.02 -10.20 1.74
C LEU A 13 17.74 -10.23 0.89
N LEU A 14 17.12 -11.40 0.71
CA LEU A 14 15.83 -11.52 0.00
C LEU A 14 14.71 -10.78 0.74
N ARG A 15 14.68 -10.88 2.07
CA ARG A 15 13.71 -10.16 2.91
C ARG A 15 13.90 -8.65 2.81
N TRP A 16 15.14 -8.17 2.93
CA TRP A 16 15.47 -6.75 2.82
C TRP A 16 15.17 -6.20 1.44
N GLY A 17 15.49 -6.96 0.38
CA GLY A 17 15.13 -6.62 -0.99
C GLY A 17 13.62 -6.51 -1.21
N ASN A 18 12.83 -7.41 -0.61
CA ASN A 18 11.37 -7.35 -0.70
C ASN A 18 10.77 -6.17 0.09
N GLU A 19 11.29 -5.88 1.28
CA GLU A 19 10.86 -4.75 2.13
C GLU A 19 11.21 -3.40 1.50
N PHE A 20 12.38 -3.29 0.87
CA PHE A 20 12.78 -2.11 0.11
C PHE A 20 11.81 -1.85 -1.05
N ARG A 21 11.49 -2.90 -1.82
CA ARG A 21 10.55 -2.80 -2.96
C ARG A 21 9.15 -2.38 -2.51
N ALA A 22 8.64 -2.87 -1.38
CA ALA A 22 7.31 -2.50 -0.90
C ALA A 22 7.24 -1.04 -0.40
N ASN A 23 8.29 -0.51 0.23
CA ASN A 23 8.37 0.91 0.60
C ASN A 23 8.36 1.81 -0.65
N GLU A 24 9.13 1.44 -1.68
CA GLU A 24 9.16 2.21 -2.93
C GLU A 24 7.80 2.20 -3.64
N ARG A 25 7.16 1.02 -3.72
CA ARG A 25 5.84 0.86 -4.34
C ARG A 25 4.77 1.68 -3.64
N THR A 26 4.66 1.58 -2.31
CA THR A 26 3.67 2.35 -1.55
C THR A 26 3.91 3.86 -1.64
N ARG A 27 5.18 4.31 -1.66
CA ARG A 27 5.52 5.71 -1.90
C ARG A 27 5.14 6.18 -3.31
N ALA A 28 5.47 5.39 -4.33
CA ALA A 28 5.15 5.70 -5.72
C ALA A 28 3.63 5.75 -5.94
N PHE A 29 2.88 4.84 -5.32
CA PHE A 29 1.43 4.85 -5.27
C PHE A 29 0.90 6.17 -4.69
N SER A 30 1.36 6.58 -3.51
CA SER A 30 0.94 7.85 -2.88
C SER A 30 1.23 9.07 -3.77
N LEU A 31 2.37 9.10 -4.47
CA LEU A 31 2.69 10.18 -5.42
C LEU A 31 1.73 10.20 -6.62
N ARG A 32 1.37 9.03 -7.16
CA ARG A 32 0.39 8.93 -8.25
C ARG A 32 -1.00 9.34 -7.81
N VAL A 33 -1.39 9.03 -6.56
CA VAL A 33 -2.64 9.51 -5.96
C VAL A 33 -2.67 11.04 -5.85
N ILE A 34 -1.58 11.66 -5.40
CA ILE A 34 -1.46 13.14 -5.38
C ILE A 34 -1.70 13.70 -6.78
N LYS A 35 -1.04 13.13 -7.80
CA LYS A 35 -1.20 13.58 -9.19
C LYS A 35 -2.59 13.33 -9.76
N LEU A 36 -3.26 12.26 -9.36
CA LEU A 36 -4.65 12.03 -9.70
C LEU A 36 -5.53 13.12 -9.09
N ALA A 37 -5.44 13.36 -7.78
CA ALA A 37 -6.24 14.36 -7.08
C ALA A 37 -6.06 15.77 -7.67
N GLU A 38 -4.82 16.16 -7.99
CA GLU A 38 -4.50 17.44 -8.66
C GLU A 38 -5.06 17.54 -10.09
N SER A 39 -5.29 16.41 -10.76
CA SER A 39 -5.79 16.36 -12.14
C SER A 39 -7.32 16.33 -12.27
N LEU A 40 -8.03 16.21 -11.15
CA LEU A 40 -9.49 16.14 -11.16
C LEU A 40 -10.12 17.46 -11.63
N PRO A 41 -11.27 17.42 -12.31
CA PRO A 41 -11.95 18.65 -12.74
C PRO A 41 -12.38 19.47 -11.52
N ALA A 42 -12.40 20.79 -11.67
CA ALA A 42 -12.76 21.75 -10.62
C ALA A 42 -14.27 21.76 -10.34
N THR A 43 -14.80 20.64 -9.83
CA THR A 43 -16.19 20.50 -9.38
C THR A 43 -16.21 20.16 -7.90
N ARG A 44 -17.28 20.55 -7.20
CA ARG A 44 -17.45 20.24 -5.77
C ARG A 44 -17.38 18.73 -5.50
N THR A 45 -18.00 17.91 -6.35
CA THR A 45 -18.00 16.45 -6.20
C THR A 45 -16.59 15.89 -6.34
N SER A 46 -15.85 16.31 -7.36
CA SER A 46 -14.47 15.90 -7.60
C SER A 46 -13.53 16.35 -6.49
N GLU A 47 -13.72 17.54 -5.92
CA GLU A 47 -12.94 18.02 -4.78
C GLU A 47 -13.15 17.15 -3.54
N VAL A 48 -14.40 16.83 -3.21
CA VAL A 48 -14.72 16.03 -2.02
C VAL A 48 -14.17 14.60 -2.15
N ILE A 49 -14.41 13.94 -3.29
CA ILE A 49 -13.88 12.59 -3.55
C ILE A 49 -12.35 12.61 -3.60
N GLY A 50 -11.78 13.59 -4.31
CA GLY A 50 -10.34 13.77 -4.44
C GLY A 50 -9.65 13.97 -3.09
N ARG A 51 -10.28 14.71 -2.17
CA ARG A 51 -9.77 14.91 -0.80
C ARG A 51 -9.78 13.62 0.02
N GLN A 52 -10.83 12.81 -0.09
CA GLN A 52 -10.88 11.51 0.59
C GLN A 52 -9.82 10.56 0.04
N LEU A 53 -9.72 10.45 -1.29
CA LEU A 53 -8.69 9.65 -1.95
C LEU A 53 -7.26 10.13 -1.63
N LEU A 54 -7.04 11.44 -1.58
CA LEU A 54 -5.74 12.01 -1.23
C LEU A 54 -5.33 11.62 0.20
N ARG A 55 -6.27 11.68 1.14
CA ARG A 55 -6.05 11.27 2.53
C ARG A 55 -5.70 9.79 2.61
N SER A 56 -6.57 8.92 2.11
CA SER A 56 -6.35 7.47 2.22
C SER A 56 -5.12 6.99 1.43
N GLY A 57 -4.96 7.46 0.19
CA GLY A 57 -3.85 7.01 -0.66
C GLY A 57 -2.47 7.48 -0.21
N THR A 58 -2.38 8.61 0.50
CA THR A 58 -1.11 9.03 1.12
C THR A 58 -0.87 8.35 2.47
N SER A 59 -1.94 8.01 3.20
CA SER A 59 -1.87 7.18 4.42
C SER A 59 -1.27 5.80 4.16
N VAL A 60 -1.49 5.18 2.99
CA VAL A 60 -0.90 3.86 2.64
C VAL A 60 0.62 3.86 2.83
N GLY A 61 1.34 4.79 2.17
CA GLY A 61 2.80 4.87 2.28
C GLY A 61 3.27 5.31 3.68
N ALA A 62 2.54 6.22 4.33
CA ALA A 62 2.87 6.69 5.67
C ALA A 62 2.78 5.57 6.72
N ASN A 63 1.67 4.82 6.71
CA ASN A 63 1.43 3.71 7.64
C ASN A 63 2.33 2.51 7.32
N TYR A 64 2.63 2.24 6.05
CA TYR A 64 3.59 1.17 5.71
C TYR A 64 4.98 1.48 6.27
N ARG A 65 5.45 2.72 6.13
CA ARG A 65 6.71 3.17 6.74
C ARG A 65 6.68 3.12 8.27
N ALA A 66 5.52 3.33 8.90
CA ALA A 66 5.35 3.17 10.34
C ALA A 66 5.39 1.69 10.78
N ALA A 67 4.85 0.78 9.97
CA ALA A 67 4.91 -0.67 10.19
C ALA A 67 6.37 -1.16 10.18
N GLN A 68 7.22 -0.65 9.28
CA GLN A 68 8.66 -0.97 9.28
C GLN A 68 9.39 -0.59 10.57
N ARG A 69 8.82 0.31 11.38
CA ARG A 69 9.33 0.72 12.70
C ARG A 69 8.50 0.14 13.85
N ALA A 70 7.83 -0.98 13.62
CA ALA A 70 7.04 -1.64 14.65
C ALA A 70 7.91 -2.10 15.83
N LYS A 71 7.37 -1.94 17.04
CA LYS A 71 8.07 -2.29 18.30
C LYS A 71 7.92 -3.76 18.67
N SER A 72 6.98 -4.45 18.04
CA SER A 72 6.74 -5.88 18.23
C SER A 72 6.05 -6.47 17.01
N ARG A 73 5.98 -7.80 16.93
CA ARG A 73 5.24 -8.49 15.87
C ARG A 73 3.74 -8.21 15.90
N ARG A 74 3.15 -8.06 17.09
CA ARG A 74 1.74 -7.64 17.22
C ARG A 74 1.51 -6.22 16.71
N ASP A 75 2.41 -5.29 17.07
CA ASP A 75 2.39 -3.90 16.57
C ASP A 75 2.56 -3.86 15.04
N PHE A 76 3.43 -4.71 14.49
CA PHE A 76 3.62 -4.84 13.04
C PHE A 76 2.32 -5.27 12.34
N ILE A 77 1.67 -6.32 12.83
CA ILE A 77 0.40 -6.83 12.27
C ILE A 77 -0.69 -5.77 12.37
N HIS A 78 -0.82 -5.08 13.51
CA HIS A 78 -1.80 -4.03 13.70
C HIS A 78 -1.61 -2.89 12.69
N LYS A 79 -0.37 -2.39 12.53
CA LYS A 79 -0.06 -1.33 11.57
C LYS A 79 -0.27 -1.76 10.12
N LEU A 80 0.03 -3.03 9.78
CA LEU A 80 -0.31 -3.56 8.45
C LEU A 80 -1.82 -3.57 8.22
N GLY A 81 -2.63 -3.84 9.24
CA GLY A 81 -4.10 -3.72 9.15
C GLY A 81 -4.53 -2.30 8.77
N THR A 82 -3.94 -1.27 9.38
CA THR A 82 -4.21 0.12 8.97
C THR A 82 -3.78 0.39 7.52
N VAL A 83 -2.67 -0.17 7.04
CA VAL A 83 -2.28 -0.03 5.63
C VAL A 83 -3.31 -0.68 4.70
N GLU A 84 -3.83 -1.85 5.09
CA GLU A 84 -4.87 -2.58 4.35
C GLU A 84 -6.15 -1.76 4.25
N GLU A 85 -6.64 -1.21 5.38
CA GLU A 85 -7.83 -0.34 5.43
C GLU A 85 -7.68 0.90 4.51
N GLU A 86 -6.54 1.58 4.57
CA GLU A 86 -6.29 2.80 3.78
C GLU A 86 -6.15 2.51 2.27
N ALA A 87 -5.58 1.35 1.92
CA ALA A 87 -5.47 0.93 0.52
C ALA A 87 -6.83 0.50 -0.05
N ASP A 88 -7.66 -0.18 0.73
CA ASP A 88 -9.02 -0.55 0.35
C ASP A 88 -9.90 0.70 0.16
N GLU A 89 -9.83 1.66 1.10
CA GLU A 89 -10.52 2.95 0.97
C GLU A 89 -10.04 3.72 -0.28
N SER A 90 -8.74 3.65 -0.61
CA SER A 90 -8.20 4.26 -1.83
C SER A 90 -8.76 3.62 -3.10
N ALA A 91 -8.86 2.29 -3.13
CA ALA A 91 -9.46 1.55 -4.25
C ALA A 91 -10.92 1.96 -4.44
N TYR A 92 -11.69 1.99 -3.36
CA TYR A 92 -13.09 2.42 -3.36
C TYR A 92 -13.26 3.83 -3.98
N TRP A 93 -12.46 4.81 -3.56
CA TRP A 93 -12.59 6.16 -4.12
C TRP A 93 -12.19 6.25 -5.60
N MET A 94 -11.23 5.43 -6.05
CA MET A 94 -10.90 5.34 -7.48
C MET A 94 -12.04 4.69 -8.28
N GLU A 95 -12.70 3.67 -7.75
CA GLU A 95 -13.88 3.05 -8.35
C GLU A 95 -15.04 4.06 -8.45
N MET A 96 -15.29 4.83 -7.39
CA MET A 96 -16.29 5.90 -7.40
C MET A 96 -16.02 6.95 -8.47
N LEU A 97 -14.76 7.35 -8.70
CA LEU A 97 -14.39 8.26 -9.78
C LEU A 97 -14.69 7.69 -11.18
N ILE A 98 -14.54 6.37 -11.35
CA ILE A 98 -14.85 5.65 -12.60
C ILE A 98 -16.36 5.56 -12.81
N GLU A 99 -17.09 5.09 -11.79
CA GLU A 99 -18.54 4.87 -11.86
C GLU A 99 -19.31 6.18 -12.03
N ALA A 100 -18.86 7.25 -11.36
CA ALA A 100 -19.39 8.60 -11.55
C ALA A 100 -19.01 9.22 -12.90
N LYS A 101 -18.25 8.52 -13.75
CA LYS A 101 -17.76 8.98 -15.06
C LYS A 101 -16.91 10.26 -14.98
N ILE A 102 -16.30 10.54 -13.83
CA ILE A 102 -15.39 11.68 -13.63
C ILE A 102 -14.04 11.37 -14.28
N VAL A 103 -13.58 10.12 -14.18
CA VAL A 103 -12.34 9.64 -14.79
C VAL A 103 -12.62 8.38 -15.60
N LYS A 104 -12.08 8.29 -16.81
CA LYS A 104 -12.20 7.07 -17.63
C LYS A 104 -11.44 5.92 -16.97
N SER A 105 -12.03 4.73 -16.90
CA SER A 105 -11.40 3.53 -16.33
C SER A 105 -9.98 3.27 -16.86
N ALA A 106 -9.76 3.41 -18.17
CA ALA A 106 -8.44 3.25 -18.80
C ALA A 106 -7.33 4.15 -18.21
N ARG A 107 -7.69 5.31 -17.65
CA ARG A 107 -6.74 6.24 -16.99
C ARG A 107 -6.35 5.79 -15.58
N LEU A 108 -7.21 5.01 -14.92
CA LEU A 108 -7.01 4.55 -13.54
C LEU A 108 -6.61 3.09 -13.42
N HIS A 109 -6.77 2.29 -14.48
CA HIS A 109 -6.49 0.86 -14.47
C HIS A 109 -5.16 0.49 -13.81
N GLN A 110 -4.05 1.12 -14.23
CA GLN A 110 -2.73 0.85 -13.66
C GLN A 110 -2.55 1.34 -12.21
N LEU A 111 -3.32 2.33 -11.76
CA LEU A 111 -3.23 2.82 -10.38
C LEU A 111 -4.06 1.95 -9.45
N LEU A 112 -5.26 1.56 -9.88
CA LEU A 112 -6.13 0.64 -9.17
C LEU A 112 -5.49 -0.76 -9.08
N GLN A 113 -4.88 -1.24 -10.17
CA GLN A 113 -4.11 -2.50 -10.14
C GLN A 113 -2.97 -2.44 -9.12
N GLU A 114 -2.17 -1.37 -9.09
CA GLU A 114 -1.10 -1.20 -8.11
C GLU A 114 -1.65 -1.20 -6.67
N CYS A 115 -2.79 -0.55 -6.44
CA CYS A 115 -3.47 -0.54 -5.15
C CYS A 115 -3.82 -1.96 -4.68
N ASN A 116 -4.40 -2.76 -5.59
CA ASN A 116 -4.79 -4.15 -5.31
C ASN A 116 -3.57 -5.07 -5.09
N GLU A 117 -2.47 -4.82 -5.80
CA GLU A 117 -1.22 -5.54 -5.58
C GLU A 117 -0.60 -5.19 -4.22
N ILE A 118 -0.65 -3.91 -3.80
CA ILE A 118 -0.23 -3.48 -2.46
C ILE A 118 -1.09 -4.16 -1.39
N LEU A 119 -2.42 -4.19 -1.55
CA LEU A 119 -3.34 -4.91 -0.65
C LEU A 119 -2.94 -6.38 -0.50
N ALA A 120 -2.71 -7.07 -1.62
CA ALA A 120 -2.32 -8.48 -1.60
C ALA A 120 -0.99 -8.72 -0.86
N ILE A 121 0.00 -7.84 -1.06
CA ILE A 121 1.30 -7.89 -0.38
C ILE A 121 1.16 -7.65 1.12
N VAL A 122 0.39 -6.65 1.52
CA VAL A 122 0.15 -6.29 2.93
C VAL A 122 -0.57 -7.43 3.65
N ALA A 123 -1.65 -7.95 3.06
CA ALA A 123 -2.39 -9.07 3.62
C ALA A 123 -1.52 -10.33 3.74
N ALA A 124 -0.70 -10.65 2.73
CA ALA A 124 0.24 -11.77 2.79
C ALA A 124 1.29 -11.60 3.89
N SER A 125 1.80 -10.37 4.06
CA SER A 125 2.77 -10.02 5.09
C SER A 125 2.16 -10.17 6.49
N ALA A 126 0.94 -9.69 6.70
CA ALA A 126 0.21 -9.82 7.96
C ALA A 126 -0.07 -11.29 8.31
N ARG A 127 -0.53 -12.11 7.35
CA ARG A 127 -0.73 -13.56 7.56
C ARG A 127 0.56 -14.26 7.94
N THR A 128 1.66 -13.95 7.26
CA THR A 128 2.97 -14.55 7.54
C THR A 128 3.48 -14.16 8.92
N ALA A 129 3.28 -12.92 9.34
CA ALA A 129 3.62 -12.47 10.68
C ALA A 129 2.75 -13.16 11.74
N ARG A 130 1.46 -13.37 11.48
CA ARG A 130 0.55 -14.04 12.43
C ARG A 130 0.95 -15.49 12.70
N LYS A 131 1.31 -16.26 11.67
CA LYS A 131 1.82 -17.64 11.80
C LYS A 131 3.10 -17.79 12.65
N LYS A 132 3.78 -16.68 12.97
CA LYS A 132 5.00 -16.65 13.81
C LYS A 132 4.71 -16.15 15.24
N LEU A 133 3.44 -15.96 15.59
CA LEU A 133 2.98 -15.71 16.96
C LEU A 133 2.47 -16.99 17.62
N ASP A 134 1.98 -17.93 16.81
CA ASP A 134 1.61 -19.29 17.19
C ASP A 134 2.87 -20.18 17.31
#